data_AF-A0A418DWP7-F1
#
_entry.id   AF-A0A418DWP7-F1
#
_cell.length_a   1.000
_cell.length_b   1.000
_cell.length_c   1.000
_cell.angle_alpha   90.00
_cell.angle_beta   90.00
_cell.angle_gamma   90.00
#
_symmetry.space_group_name_H-M   'P 1'
#
loop_
_entity.id
_entity.type
_entity.pdbx_description
1 polymer ?
#
loop_
_entity_poly.entity_id
_entity_poly.type
_entity_poly.pdbx_seq_one_letter_code
_entity_poly.pdbx_strand_id
1 'polypeptide(L)'
;MKLEPGGRYEVFPDPPGLIEFINRVRDNERALTTTHLVLSIKANQREWLNNYLATKQQSTSYDSLLCLLQHFCDRHGFFRQRPTKNKVKQADLAEVQSDFAAEFHREYIAYGKECMYNSHVLGESYNIMYEELGAHLCALSPNATSVYQPLDVGVMAPFKRNLRNLWLLEDIIVGDDDDPFSLTSRQKRMALVKRSIAAWDLVSSQEIRRSFEKALPH
;
A
#
# COMPACT_ATOMS: atom_id res chain seq x y z
N MET A 1 13.39 42.02 7.06
CA MET A 1 14.03 40.88 7.74
C MET A 1 13.41 39.60 7.20
N LYS A 2 14.17 38.78 6.45
CA LYS A 2 13.73 37.42 6.11
C LYS A 2 13.99 36.55 7.34
N LEU A 3 12.92 35.96 7.86
CA LEU A 3 13.02 34.95 8.92
C LEU A 3 13.53 33.67 8.24
N GLU A 4 14.76 33.28 8.53
CA GLU A 4 15.27 31.95 8.21
C GLU A 4 14.48 30.90 9.03
N PRO A 5 13.95 29.83 8.42
CA PRO A 5 13.31 28.76 9.18
C PRO A 5 14.37 28.06 10.05
N GLY A 6 14.30 28.31 11.36
CA GLY A 6 15.12 27.65 12.36
C GLY A 6 14.75 26.18 12.50
N GLY A 7 15.38 25.35 11.70
CA GLY A 7 15.43 23.89 11.86
C GLY A 7 16.67 23.38 11.15
N ARG A 8 17.44 22.49 11.78
CA ARG A 8 18.52 21.79 11.06
C ARG A 8 17.88 21.08 9.87
N TYR A 9 18.14 21.55 8.65
CA TYR A 9 17.67 20.86 7.45
C TYR A 9 18.27 19.46 7.48
N GLU A 10 17.43 18.43 7.44
CA GLU A 10 17.92 17.07 7.22
C GLU A 10 18.53 17.04 5.82
N VAL A 11 19.85 16.83 5.78
CA VAL A 11 20.63 16.81 4.54
C VAL A 11 20.82 15.37 4.13
N PHE A 12 20.41 15.07 2.90
CA PHE A 12 20.65 13.78 2.25
C PHE A 12 22.17 13.65 1.96
N PRO A 13 22.81 12.49 2.19
CA PRO A 13 24.27 12.36 2.24
C PRO A 13 24.96 12.49 0.87
N ASP A 14 24.27 12.13 -0.22
CA ASP A 14 24.80 12.22 -1.59
C ASP A 14 23.76 12.84 -2.54
N PRO A 15 23.58 14.18 -2.51
CA PRO A 15 22.66 14.85 -3.42
C PRO A 15 22.99 14.62 -4.91
N PRO A 16 24.25 14.70 -5.38
CA PRO A 16 24.59 14.48 -6.79
C PRO A 16 24.19 13.10 -7.31
N GLY A 17 24.51 12.02 -6.58
CA GLY A 17 24.19 10.67 -7.04
C GLY A 17 22.69 10.40 -7.16
N LEU A 18 21.89 10.94 -6.22
CA LEU A 18 20.43 10.80 -6.29
C LEU A 18 19.83 11.67 -7.42
N ILE A 19 20.37 12.86 -7.68
CA ILE A 19 19.97 13.71 -8.81
C ILE A 19 20.25 13.01 -10.15
N GLU A 20 21.45 12.44 -10.32
CA GLU A 20 21.83 11.70 -11.52
C GLU A 20 20.91 10.50 -11.74
N PHE A 21 20.63 9.73 -10.69
CA PHE A 21 19.66 8.64 -10.74
C PHE A 21 18.27 9.11 -11.18
N ILE A 22 17.76 10.21 -10.60
CA ILE A 22 16.45 10.77 -10.95
C ILE A 22 16.40 11.14 -12.44
N ASN A 23 17.42 11.84 -12.94
CA ASN A 23 17.50 12.22 -14.35
C ASN A 23 17.54 10.98 -15.23
N ARG A 24 18.40 10.00 -14.94
CA ARG A 24 18.49 8.74 -15.69
C ARG A 24 17.15 8.00 -15.78
N VAL A 25 16.38 7.91 -14.68
CA VAL A 25 15.06 7.26 -14.71
C VAL A 25 14.08 8.01 -15.61
N ARG A 26 14.12 9.36 -15.57
CA ARG A 26 13.24 10.21 -16.38
C ARG A 26 13.63 10.21 -17.86
N ASP A 27 14.92 10.20 -18.17
CA ASP A 27 15.47 10.15 -19.53
C ASP A 27 15.14 8.82 -20.21
N ASN A 28 15.02 7.73 -19.43
CA ASN A 28 14.53 6.43 -19.89
C ASN A 28 13.00 6.34 -20.00
N GLU A 29 12.29 7.47 -19.97
CA GLU A 29 10.81 7.59 -20.04
C GLU A 29 10.05 6.77 -18.99
N ARG A 30 10.70 6.37 -17.89
CA ARG A 30 10.06 5.62 -16.80
C ARG A 30 9.41 6.57 -15.80
N ALA A 31 8.25 6.18 -15.28
CA ALA A 31 7.59 6.92 -14.22
C ALA A 31 8.42 6.89 -12.93
N LEU A 32 8.94 8.04 -12.51
CA LEU A 32 9.63 8.17 -11.22
C LEU A 32 8.63 8.08 -10.07
N THR A 33 8.89 7.19 -9.13
CA THR A 33 8.07 7.01 -7.92
C THR A 33 8.95 7.02 -6.68
N THR A 34 8.35 7.22 -5.50
CA THR A 34 9.06 7.09 -4.21
C THR A 34 9.78 5.75 -4.10
N THR A 35 9.20 4.67 -4.65
CA THR A 35 9.84 3.34 -4.67
C THR A 35 11.19 3.37 -5.36
N HIS A 36 11.31 4.08 -6.49
CA HIS A 36 12.58 4.22 -7.21
C HIS A 36 13.63 4.94 -6.36
N LEU A 37 13.24 6.04 -5.70
CA LEU A 37 14.13 6.80 -4.84
C LEU A 37 14.64 5.95 -3.67
N VAL A 38 13.73 5.25 -2.98
CA VAL A 38 14.08 4.39 -1.85
C VAL A 38 14.97 3.23 -2.29
N LEU A 39 14.73 2.62 -3.46
CA LEU A 39 15.59 1.56 -3.99
C LEU A 39 16.99 2.08 -4.34
N SER A 40 17.10 3.29 -4.91
CA SER A 40 18.41 3.91 -5.14
C SER A 40 19.17 4.16 -3.83
N ILE A 41 18.49 4.66 -2.80
CA ILE A 41 19.09 4.84 -1.47
C ILE A 41 19.55 3.52 -0.88
N LYS A 42 18.75 2.47 -0.99
CA LYS A 42 19.11 1.14 -0.51
C LYS A 42 20.33 0.57 -1.22
N ALA A 43 20.48 0.82 -2.52
CA ALA A 43 21.59 0.32 -3.32
C ALA A 43 22.90 1.04 -2.98
N ASN A 44 22.82 2.36 -2.81
CA ASN A 44 24.01 3.22 -2.78
C ASN A 44 24.37 3.74 -1.38
N GLN A 45 23.40 3.83 -0.46
CA GLN A 45 23.51 4.54 0.81
C GLN A 45 22.83 3.76 1.96
N ARG A 46 22.95 2.43 1.95
CA ARG A 46 22.25 1.52 2.88
C ARG A 46 22.55 1.80 4.36
N GLU A 47 23.82 2.04 4.69
CA GLU A 47 24.25 2.32 6.06
C GLU A 47 23.65 3.62 6.57
N TRP A 48 23.70 4.68 5.75
CA TRP A 48 23.05 5.95 6.08
C TRP A 48 21.54 5.78 6.28
N LEU A 49 20.86 5.02 5.41
CA LEU A 49 19.44 4.74 5.56
C LEU A 49 19.13 4.06 6.90
N ASN A 50 19.91 3.06 7.28
CA ASN A 50 19.75 2.37 8.57
C ASN A 50 19.96 3.31 9.75
N ASN A 51 21.03 4.11 9.72
CA ASN A 51 21.32 5.08 10.77
C ASN A 51 20.23 6.15 10.86
N TYR A 52 19.75 6.65 9.72
CA TYR A 52 18.65 7.60 9.65
C TYR A 52 17.37 7.03 10.29
N LEU A 53 16.96 5.82 9.87
CA LEU A 53 15.76 5.17 10.39
C LEU A 53 15.89 4.86 11.89
N ALA A 54 17.09 4.54 12.38
CA ALA A 54 17.35 4.32 13.80
C ALA A 54 17.15 5.58 14.66
N THR A 55 17.28 6.79 14.09
CA THR A 55 16.96 8.04 14.80
C THR A 55 15.46 8.33 14.89
N LYS A 56 14.63 7.59 14.15
CA LYS A 56 13.18 7.84 14.06
C LYS A 56 12.42 6.81 14.87
N GLN A 57 11.24 7.20 15.36
CA GLN A 57 10.31 6.22 15.89
C GLN A 57 9.90 5.27 14.77
N GLN A 58 9.85 3.98 15.07
CA GLN A 58 9.45 2.95 14.10
C GLN A 58 8.05 3.24 13.52
N SER A 59 7.18 3.92 14.27
CA SER A 59 5.84 4.29 13.83
C SER A 59 5.80 5.35 12.72
N THR A 60 6.83 6.19 12.61
CA THR A 60 6.89 7.36 11.71
C THR A 60 8.10 7.39 10.79
N SER A 61 8.98 6.38 10.87
CA SER A 61 10.26 6.35 10.14
C SER A 61 10.06 6.38 8.62
N TYR A 62 9.10 5.60 8.12
CA TYR A 62 8.72 5.61 6.69
C TYR A 62 8.21 6.99 6.24
N ASP A 63 7.29 7.59 6.99
CA ASP A 63 6.71 8.88 6.63
C ASP A 63 7.74 10.01 6.69
N SER A 64 8.68 9.92 7.65
CA SER A 64 9.82 10.85 7.77
C SER A 64 10.73 10.77 6.54
N LEU A 65 11.08 9.55 6.10
CA LEU A 65 11.88 9.34 4.88
C LEU A 65 11.15 9.85 3.64
N LEU A 66 9.85 9.59 3.52
CA LEU A 66 9.03 10.08 2.41
C LEU A 66 9.03 11.62 2.36
N CYS A 67 8.85 12.27 3.52
CA CYS A 67 8.90 13.72 3.65
C CYS A 67 10.28 14.28 3.26
N LEU A 68 11.36 13.64 3.71
CA LEU A 68 12.73 14.01 3.32
C LEU A 68 12.94 13.93 1.80
N LEU A 69 12.47 12.85 1.17
CA LEU A 69 12.56 12.66 -0.28
C LEU A 69 11.72 13.69 -1.06
N GLN A 70 10.53 14.02 -0.56
CA GLN A 70 9.68 15.05 -1.17
C GLN A 70 10.37 16.42 -1.12
N HIS A 71 10.87 16.82 0.05
CA HIS A 71 11.63 18.07 0.19
C HIS A 71 12.91 18.08 -0.65
N PHE A 72 13.58 16.93 -0.81
CA PHE A 72 14.71 16.81 -1.71
C PHE A 72 14.29 17.09 -3.16
N CYS A 73 13.25 16.43 -3.66
CA CYS A 73 12.73 16.66 -5.00
C CYS A 73 12.33 18.12 -5.23
N ASP A 74 11.60 18.73 -4.29
CA ASP A 74 11.17 20.12 -4.38
C ASP A 74 12.35 21.10 -4.44
N ARG A 75 13.37 20.91 -3.60
CA ARG A 75 14.59 21.74 -3.60
C ARG A 75 15.38 21.67 -4.90
N HIS A 76 15.35 20.52 -5.58
CA HIS A 76 16.08 20.29 -6.83
C HIS A 76 15.22 20.50 -8.09
N GLY A 77 14.00 21.05 -7.95
CA GLY A 77 13.13 21.36 -9.08
C GLY A 77 12.47 20.15 -9.74
N PHE A 78 12.46 19.01 -9.05
CA PHE A 78 11.77 17.80 -9.52
C PHE A 78 10.30 17.84 -9.13
N PHE A 79 9.48 18.39 -10.02
CA PHE A 79 8.03 18.42 -9.81
C PHE A 79 7.36 17.16 -10.33
N ARG A 80 6.35 16.69 -9.60
CA ARG A 80 5.46 15.64 -10.07
C ARG A 80 4.78 16.09 -11.36
N GLN A 81 4.77 15.22 -12.37
CA GLN A 81 3.94 15.44 -13.55
C GLN A 81 2.48 15.55 -13.06
N ARG A 82 1.85 16.71 -13.29
CA ARG A 82 0.44 16.89 -12.95
C ARG A 82 -0.34 16.01 -13.93
N PRO A 83 -1.26 15.14 -13.45
CA PRO A 83 -2.14 14.43 -14.36
C PRO A 83 -2.78 15.42 -15.31
N THR A 84 -2.48 15.32 -16.60
CA THR A 84 -3.18 16.08 -17.62
C THR A 84 -4.66 15.68 -17.52
N LYS A 85 -5.58 16.64 -17.63
CA LYS A 85 -7.02 16.44 -17.45
C LYS A 85 -7.63 15.58 -18.59
N ASN A 86 -7.17 14.34 -18.76
CA ASN A 86 -7.81 13.34 -19.61
C ASN A 86 -8.60 12.38 -18.72
N LYS A 87 -9.37 12.92 -17.76
CA LYS A 87 -10.40 12.12 -17.10
C LYS A 87 -11.51 11.91 -18.13
N VAL A 88 -11.72 10.66 -18.53
CA VAL A 88 -12.91 10.23 -19.26
C VAL A 88 -14.14 10.81 -18.55
N LYS A 89 -15.12 11.34 -19.30
CA LYS A 89 -16.24 12.05 -18.66
C LYS A 89 -17.04 11.03 -17.84
N GLN A 90 -17.63 11.49 -16.75
CA GLN A 90 -18.47 10.65 -15.89
C GLN A 90 -19.64 10.02 -16.65
N ALA A 91 -20.15 10.72 -17.67
CA ALA A 91 -21.18 10.21 -18.57
C ALA A 91 -20.69 8.97 -19.35
N ASP A 92 -19.50 9.05 -19.96
CA ASP A 92 -18.91 7.94 -20.72
C ASP A 92 -18.63 6.72 -19.80
N LEU A 93 -18.24 6.95 -18.55
CA LEU A 93 -18.07 5.87 -17.56
C LEU A 93 -19.40 5.23 -17.14
N ALA A 94 -20.46 6.04 -17.00
CA ALA A 94 -21.80 5.55 -16.66
C ALA A 94 -22.41 4.73 -17.81
N GLU A 95 -22.13 5.11 -19.06
CA GLU A 95 -22.50 4.36 -20.26
C GLU A 95 -21.81 2.99 -20.29
N VAL A 96 -20.48 2.94 -20.15
CA VAL A 96 -19.72 1.68 -20.08
C VAL A 96 -20.19 0.79 -18.92
N GLN A 97 -20.49 1.38 -17.77
CA GLN A 97 -21.02 0.64 -16.62
C GLN A 97 -22.42 0.08 -16.89
N SER A 98 -23.28 0.85 -17.56
CA SER A 98 -24.63 0.42 -17.95
C SER A 98 -24.57 -0.72 -18.97
N ASP A 99 -23.71 -0.60 -19.98
CA ASP A 99 -23.53 -1.64 -21.00
C ASP A 99 -23.01 -2.94 -20.40
N PHE A 100 -21.99 -2.84 -19.54
CA PHE A 100 -21.46 -3.99 -18.80
C PHE A 100 -22.54 -4.64 -17.92
N ALA A 101 -23.31 -3.84 -17.18
CA ALA A 101 -24.39 -4.35 -16.35
C ALA A 101 -25.48 -5.06 -17.19
N ALA A 102 -25.85 -4.50 -18.34
CA ALA A 102 -26.81 -5.11 -19.24
C ALA A 102 -26.31 -6.43 -19.84
N GLU A 103 -25.03 -6.49 -20.24
CA GLU A 103 -24.41 -7.71 -20.75
C GLU A 103 -24.30 -8.79 -19.66
N PHE A 104 -23.81 -8.43 -18.49
CA PHE A 104 -23.75 -9.30 -17.32
C PHE A 104 -25.13 -9.84 -16.97
N HIS A 105 -26.15 -8.99 -16.87
CA HIS A 105 -27.49 -9.44 -16.56
C HIS A 105 -28.06 -10.34 -17.65
N ARG A 106 -27.82 -10.08 -18.95
CA ARG A 106 -28.28 -10.96 -20.04
C ARG A 106 -27.65 -12.35 -19.97
N GLU A 107 -26.35 -12.43 -19.73
CA GLU A 107 -25.60 -13.70 -19.70
C GLU A 107 -25.99 -14.54 -18.46
N TYR A 108 -26.20 -13.87 -17.32
CA TYR A 108 -26.45 -14.55 -16.06
C TYR A 108 -27.93 -14.59 -15.62
N ILE A 109 -28.88 -14.13 -16.46
CA ILE A 109 -30.33 -14.10 -16.13
C ILE A 109 -30.93 -15.50 -15.90
N ALA A 110 -30.33 -16.53 -16.50
CA ALA A 110 -30.76 -17.91 -16.39
C ALA A 110 -30.38 -18.55 -15.04
N TYR A 111 -29.47 -17.93 -14.29
CA TYR A 111 -29.12 -18.34 -12.93
C TYR A 111 -30.10 -17.70 -11.94
N GLY A 112 -30.60 -18.50 -10.99
CA GLY A 112 -31.46 -18.01 -9.92
C GLY A 112 -30.80 -16.87 -9.14
N LYS A 113 -31.58 -15.99 -8.52
CA LYS A 113 -31.05 -14.86 -7.74
C LYS A 113 -30.19 -15.36 -6.57
N GLU A 114 -30.48 -16.55 -6.07
CA GLU A 114 -29.67 -17.35 -5.14
C GLU A 114 -28.26 -17.74 -5.65
N CYS A 115 -28.02 -17.78 -6.96
CA CYS A 115 -26.72 -18.06 -7.57
C CYS A 115 -25.88 -16.78 -7.81
N MET A 116 -26.50 -15.60 -7.74
CA MET A 116 -25.81 -14.32 -7.78
C MET A 116 -25.37 -13.95 -6.36
N TYR A 117 -24.45 -14.73 -5.81
CA TYR A 117 -23.93 -14.55 -4.46
C TYR A 117 -23.34 -13.15 -4.30
N ASN A 118 -23.67 -12.46 -3.20
CA ASN A 118 -22.73 -11.51 -2.62
C ASN A 118 -21.41 -12.28 -2.45
N SER A 119 -20.41 -11.97 -3.26
CA SER A 119 -19.26 -12.82 -3.61
C SER A 119 -18.35 -13.28 -2.45
N HIS A 120 -18.75 -13.04 -1.20
CA HIS A 120 -17.95 -13.24 -0.01
C HIS A 120 -18.42 -14.40 0.87
N VAL A 121 -19.63 -14.95 0.67
CA VAL A 121 -20.11 -16.11 1.45
C VAL A 121 -20.98 -17.02 0.58
N LEU A 122 -20.50 -18.25 0.34
CA LEU A 122 -21.25 -19.31 -0.33
C LEU A 122 -22.23 -19.96 0.66
N GLY A 123 -23.35 -20.51 0.19
CA GLY A 123 -24.28 -21.25 1.04
C GLY A 123 -23.62 -22.41 1.79
N GLU A 124 -22.65 -23.07 1.16
CA GLU A 124 -21.82 -24.11 1.79
C GLU A 124 -21.00 -23.59 2.97
N SER A 125 -20.52 -22.33 2.90
CA SER A 125 -19.80 -21.70 4.00
C SER A 125 -20.70 -21.45 5.21
N TYR A 126 -22.00 -21.19 5.00
CA TYR A 126 -22.96 -21.13 6.11
C TYR A 126 -23.04 -22.48 6.81
N ASN A 127 -23.26 -23.57 6.09
CA ASN A 127 -23.39 -24.89 6.71
C ASN A 127 -22.13 -25.27 7.51
N ILE A 128 -20.93 -25.05 6.97
CA ILE A 128 -19.67 -25.30 7.71
C ILE A 128 -19.61 -24.46 8.99
N MET A 129 -19.92 -23.17 8.93
CA MET A 129 -19.85 -22.29 10.09
C MET A 129 -20.85 -22.71 11.18
N TYR A 130 -22.09 -23.00 10.80
CA TYR A 130 -23.16 -23.32 11.75
C TYR A 130 -23.11 -24.77 12.26
N GLU A 131 -22.97 -25.74 11.36
CA GLU A 131 -23.10 -27.17 11.67
C GLU A 131 -21.77 -27.79 12.14
N GLU A 132 -20.65 -27.45 11.51
CA GLU A 132 -19.34 -28.05 11.84
C GLU A 132 -18.61 -27.26 12.93
N LEU A 133 -18.60 -25.93 12.83
CA LEU A 133 -17.83 -25.06 13.73
C LEU A 133 -18.65 -24.49 14.89
N GLY A 134 -19.99 -24.61 14.86
CA GLY A 134 -20.89 -24.08 15.88
C GLY A 134 -20.84 -22.55 16.02
N ALA A 135 -20.43 -21.85 14.98
CA ALA A 135 -20.23 -20.40 14.95
C ALA A 135 -21.38 -19.69 14.23
N HIS A 136 -21.85 -18.58 14.81
CA HIS A 136 -22.88 -17.75 14.20
C HIS A 136 -22.26 -16.72 13.24
N LEU A 137 -22.74 -16.67 11.99
CA LEU A 137 -22.32 -15.66 11.03
C LEU A 137 -23.16 -14.38 11.18
N CYS A 138 -22.52 -13.26 11.49
CA CYS A 138 -23.19 -11.95 11.53
C CYS A 138 -22.96 -11.21 10.21
N ALA A 139 -24.03 -11.01 9.43
CA ALA A 139 -23.96 -10.19 8.24
C ALA A 139 -23.82 -8.71 8.62
N LEU A 140 -22.82 -8.04 8.06
CA LEU A 140 -22.70 -6.58 8.19
C LEU A 140 -23.58 -5.90 7.16
N SER A 141 -24.08 -4.72 7.50
CA SER A 141 -24.77 -3.88 6.53
C SER A 141 -23.82 -3.47 5.39
N PRO A 142 -24.35 -3.29 4.16
CA PRO A 142 -23.53 -2.81 3.05
C PRO A 142 -22.77 -1.53 3.40
N ASN A 143 -21.51 -1.43 2.96
CA ASN A 143 -20.60 -0.29 3.17
C ASN A 143 -20.20 -0.02 4.64
N ALA A 144 -20.47 -0.95 5.56
CA ALA A 144 -20.21 -0.75 6.98
C ALA A 144 -18.93 -1.43 7.49
N THR A 145 -18.12 -2.04 6.61
CA THR A 145 -16.91 -2.78 7.02
C THR A 145 -15.89 -1.88 7.71
N SER A 146 -15.72 -0.66 7.21
CA SER A 146 -14.84 0.36 7.81
C SER A 146 -15.23 0.78 9.24
N VAL A 147 -16.45 0.45 9.68
CA VAL A 147 -16.99 0.79 11.01
C VAL A 147 -17.06 -0.44 11.91
N TYR A 148 -17.50 -1.59 11.38
CA TYR A 148 -17.82 -2.77 12.19
C TYR A 148 -16.88 -3.96 11.98
N GLN A 149 -15.94 -3.93 11.01
CA GLN A 149 -14.93 -4.99 10.90
C GLN A 149 -13.66 -4.63 11.68
N PRO A 150 -13.30 -5.38 12.75
CA PRO A 150 -12.07 -5.14 13.50
C PRO A 150 -10.81 -5.13 12.62
N LEU A 151 -10.80 -5.94 11.56
CA LEU A 151 -9.72 -5.97 10.58
C LEU A 151 -9.50 -4.58 9.97
N ASP A 152 -10.54 -3.99 9.38
CA ASP A 152 -10.50 -2.68 8.73
C ASP A 152 -10.32 -1.53 9.73
N VAL A 153 -11.03 -1.59 10.86
CA VAL A 153 -11.09 -0.53 11.89
C VAL A 153 -9.75 -0.34 12.60
N GLY A 154 -9.04 -1.43 12.92
CA GLY A 154 -7.90 -1.35 13.83
C GLY A 154 -6.67 -2.16 13.44
N VAL A 155 -6.80 -3.26 12.69
CA VAL A 155 -5.67 -4.14 12.38
C VAL A 155 -4.94 -3.70 11.11
N MET A 156 -5.66 -3.23 10.09
CA MET A 156 -5.06 -2.89 8.80
C MET A 156 -4.06 -1.75 8.88
N ALA A 157 -4.27 -0.76 9.77
CA ALA A 157 -3.34 0.36 9.95
C ALA A 157 -1.95 -0.09 10.48
N PRO A 158 -1.82 -0.76 11.63
CA PRO A 158 -0.54 -1.27 12.10
C PRO A 158 0.07 -2.31 11.17
N PHE A 159 -0.75 -3.20 10.57
CA PHE A 159 -0.26 -4.17 9.59
C PHE A 159 0.40 -3.50 8.37
N LYS A 160 -0.28 -2.52 7.75
CA LYS A 160 0.29 -1.75 6.61
C LYS A 160 1.53 -0.97 7.01
N ARG A 161 1.60 -0.47 8.25
CA ARG A 161 2.79 0.20 8.79
C ARG A 161 3.97 -0.76 8.92
N ASN A 162 3.75 -1.95 9.47
CA ASN A 162 4.78 -2.98 9.59
C ASN A 162 5.28 -3.44 8.21
N LEU A 163 4.39 -3.60 7.23
CA LEU A 163 4.78 -3.88 5.85
C LEU A 163 5.74 -2.82 5.29
N ARG A 164 5.45 -1.53 5.49
CA ARG A 164 6.31 -0.44 4.99
C ARG A 164 7.66 -0.43 5.69
N ASN A 165 7.68 -0.62 7.01
CA ASN A 165 8.91 -0.61 7.80
C ASN A 165 9.82 -1.80 7.47
N LEU A 166 9.27 -3.01 7.40
CA LEU A 166 10.02 -4.19 6.99
C LEU A 166 10.54 -4.03 5.57
N TRP A 167 9.71 -3.50 4.65
CA TRP A 167 10.16 -3.23 3.29
C TRP A 167 11.35 -2.28 3.27
N LEU A 168 11.46 -1.27 4.14
CA LEU A 168 12.65 -0.39 4.19
C LEU A 168 13.92 -1.11 4.66
N LEU A 169 13.77 -2.12 5.52
CA LEU A 169 14.89 -2.87 6.11
C LEU A 169 15.29 -4.10 5.30
N GLU A 170 14.47 -4.57 4.37
CA GLU A 170 14.82 -5.66 3.47
C GLU A 170 15.93 -5.28 2.51
N ASP A 171 16.72 -6.27 2.10
CA ASP A 171 17.69 -6.07 1.02
C ASP A 171 17.01 -6.00 -0.33
N ILE A 172 17.72 -5.41 -1.30
CA ILE A 172 17.23 -5.32 -2.66
C ILE A 172 17.22 -6.74 -3.24
N ILE A 173 16.11 -7.09 -3.87
CA ILE A 173 16.01 -8.34 -4.62
C ILE A 173 16.69 -8.09 -5.96
N VAL A 174 17.74 -8.87 -6.22
CA VAL A 174 18.39 -8.89 -7.54
C VAL A 174 17.51 -9.77 -8.44
N GLY A 175 17.04 -9.18 -9.55
CA GLY A 175 16.27 -9.88 -10.56
C GLY A 175 17.13 -10.79 -11.43
N ASP A 176 16.52 -11.37 -12.45
CA ASP A 176 17.25 -12.17 -13.45
C ASP A 176 18.09 -11.25 -14.36
N ASP A 177 17.65 -10.01 -14.53
CA ASP A 177 18.41 -8.91 -15.11
C ASP A 177 19.03 -8.06 -13.99
N ASP A 178 20.19 -7.44 -14.23
CA ASP A 178 20.86 -6.50 -13.31
C ASP A 178 20.06 -5.18 -13.10
N ASP A 179 18.80 -5.12 -13.54
CA ASP A 179 17.86 -4.03 -13.28
C ASP A 179 16.98 -4.35 -12.05
N PRO A 180 17.17 -3.69 -10.89
CA PRO A 180 16.34 -3.86 -9.70
C PRO A 180 14.85 -3.54 -9.91
N PHE A 181 14.49 -2.90 -11.03
CA PHE A 181 13.12 -2.60 -11.40
C PHE A 181 12.47 -3.70 -12.27
N SER A 182 13.24 -4.67 -12.77
CA SER A 182 12.80 -5.76 -13.66
C SER A 182 12.42 -7.04 -12.89
N LEU A 183 11.91 -6.92 -11.67
CA LEU A 183 11.51 -8.10 -10.89
C LEU A 183 10.32 -8.84 -11.52
N THR A 184 10.44 -10.17 -11.62
CA THR A 184 9.37 -11.04 -12.09
C THR A 184 8.17 -11.00 -11.15
N SER A 185 6.98 -11.31 -11.68
CA SER A 185 5.75 -11.44 -10.87
C SER A 185 5.88 -12.50 -9.77
N ARG A 186 6.74 -13.51 -9.95
CA ARG A 186 7.01 -14.53 -8.92
C ARG A 186 7.85 -13.96 -7.78
N GLN A 187 8.94 -13.26 -8.08
CA GLN A 187 9.79 -12.60 -7.08
C GLN A 187 9.00 -11.57 -6.26
N LYS A 188 8.23 -10.71 -6.93
CA LYS A 188 7.36 -9.70 -6.29
C LYS A 188 6.38 -10.34 -5.29
N ARG A 189 5.68 -11.40 -5.71
CA ARG A 189 4.72 -12.13 -4.87
C ARG A 189 5.40 -12.81 -3.68
N MET A 190 6.51 -13.50 -3.90
CA MET A 190 7.24 -14.20 -2.83
C MET A 190 7.72 -13.23 -1.75
N ALA A 191 8.29 -12.09 -2.16
CA ALA A 191 8.71 -11.04 -1.23
C ALA A 191 7.53 -10.47 -0.43
N LEU A 192 6.41 -10.19 -1.10
CA LEU A 192 5.22 -9.68 -0.43
C LEU A 192 4.65 -10.67 0.59
N VAL A 193 4.60 -11.97 0.26
CA VAL A 193 4.10 -13.01 1.17
C VAL A 193 5.00 -13.13 2.41
N LYS A 194 6.32 -13.26 2.23
CA LYS A 194 7.26 -13.33 3.35
C LYS A 194 7.17 -12.11 4.26
N ARG A 195 7.09 -10.92 3.66
CA ARG A 195 6.92 -9.67 4.40
C ARG A 195 5.58 -9.60 5.13
N SER A 196 4.51 -10.10 4.53
CA SER A 196 3.18 -10.11 5.14
C SER A 196 3.14 -11.01 6.37
N ILE A 197 3.79 -12.17 6.33
CA ILE A 197 3.94 -13.05 7.49
C ILE A 197 4.68 -12.32 8.62
N ALA A 198 5.88 -11.79 8.31
CA ALA A 198 6.65 -11.06 9.31
C ALA A 198 5.93 -9.80 9.84
N ALA A 199 5.18 -9.10 9.00
CA ALA A 199 4.40 -7.93 9.40
C ALA A 199 3.23 -8.31 10.32
N TRP A 200 2.63 -9.48 10.10
CA TRP A 200 1.55 -10.02 10.93
C TRP A 200 2.07 -10.42 12.31
N ASP A 201 3.23 -11.06 12.39
CA ASP A 201 3.87 -11.45 13.66
C ASP A 201 4.18 -10.23 14.56
N LEU A 202 4.33 -9.05 13.96
CA LEU A 202 4.53 -7.78 14.66
C LEU A 202 3.23 -7.11 15.13
N VAL A 203 2.05 -7.59 14.70
CA VAL A 203 0.76 -7.08 15.20
C VAL A 203 0.47 -7.73 16.55
N SER A 204 0.45 -6.93 17.60
CA SER A 204 0.27 -7.44 18.96
C SER A 204 -1.17 -7.89 19.23
N SER A 205 -1.34 -8.86 20.14
CA SER A 205 -2.68 -9.25 20.62
C SER A 205 -3.46 -8.09 21.23
N GLN A 206 -2.76 -7.07 21.76
CA GLN A 206 -3.40 -5.86 22.28
C GLN A 206 -3.96 -4.98 21.15
N GLU A 207 -3.26 -4.84 20.03
CA GLU A 207 -3.78 -4.15 18.84
C GLU A 207 -5.01 -4.86 18.28
N ILE A 208 -5.01 -6.20 18.30
CA ILE A 208 -6.19 -7.00 17.94
C ILE A 208 -7.34 -6.73 18.92
N ARG A 209 -7.14 -6.84 20.24
CA ARG A 209 -8.22 -6.58 21.21
C ARG A 209 -8.83 -5.19 21.07
N ARG A 210 -7.97 -4.17 20.93
CA ARG A 210 -8.41 -2.78 20.72
C ARG A 210 -9.18 -2.59 19.42
N SER A 211 -8.93 -3.39 18.39
CA SER A 211 -9.69 -3.29 17.15
C SER A 211 -11.13 -3.79 17.32
N PHE A 212 -11.34 -4.83 18.13
CA PHE A 212 -12.66 -5.31 18.51
C PHE A 212 -13.42 -4.30 19.39
N GLU A 213 -12.76 -3.76 20.42
CA GLU A 213 -13.36 -2.72 21.28
C GLU A 213 -13.83 -1.50 20.48
N LYS A 214 -13.08 -1.13 19.43
CA LYS A 214 -13.44 -0.02 18.53
C LYS A 214 -14.58 -0.34 17.57
N ALA A 215 -14.57 -1.55 17.01
CA ALA A 215 -15.55 -1.96 16.00
C ALA A 215 -16.91 -2.32 16.63
N LEU A 216 -16.91 -2.77 17.88
CA LEU A 216 -18.08 -3.20 18.63
C LEU A 216 -18.12 -2.49 20.00
N PRO A 217 -18.31 -1.15 20.02
CA PRO A 217 -18.35 -0.40 21.27
C PRO A 217 -19.60 -0.79 22.10
N HIS A 218 -19.40 -0.93 23.41
CA HIS A 218 -20.47 -1.16 24.39
C HIS A 218 -21.30 0.10 24.66
#